data_AF-R6ZN77-F1
#
_entry.id   AF-R6ZN77-F1
#
_cell.length_a   1.000
_cell.length_b   1.000
_cell.length_c   1.000
_cell.angle_alpha   90.00
_cell.angle_beta   90.00
_cell.angle_gamma   90.00
#
_symmetry.space_group_name_H-M   'P 1'
#
loop_
_entity.id
_entity.type
_entity.pdbx_description
1 polymer ?
#
loop_
_entity_poly.entity_id
_entity_poly.type
_entity_poly.pdbx_seq_one_letter_code
_entity_poly.pdbx_strand_id
1 'polypeptide(L)'
;MKAVGLHYSVLEVIHSLKDKLEDYNRQLENADVPASPALYVSDRRWKKIVRLLRASAFLQGNTEVRLSDCLLMVHCLWNETGQIDWVRDAVLTAVGESVRGYVLNLSGIEADLQALKKELDSAGALRERADAGLQLVDAYYYQVERVRLAGRLLLFASDYQQLDDTGKQFYLHKDKYKTDCYVLKKYDPSMRGKVSPSKVYTLRRGRRSVFINDYEYPLLCTPDCTALPAMEVQSHEDLPARFSRLEQQLSHVEAHCGDWVKEEADYCANHLFVGRKEKEAMSRILGEPTKALFRYRNELEEMKHAYRKENEEYPSERPENSLFGATS
;
A
#
# COMPACT_ATOMS: atom_id res chain seq x y z
N MET A 1 -40.22 0.06 29.04
CA MET A 1 -39.28 -0.85 28.35
C MET A 1 -38.57 -0.05 27.29
N LYS A 2 -37.22 -0.04 27.25
CA LYS A 2 -36.48 0.61 26.16
C LYS A 2 -36.73 -0.17 24.87
N ALA A 3 -36.94 0.53 23.76
CA ALA A 3 -37.05 -0.11 22.45
C ALA A 3 -35.69 -0.71 22.07
N VAL A 4 -35.68 -1.92 21.51
CA VAL A 4 -34.45 -2.55 21.01
C VAL A 4 -33.90 -1.74 19.84
N GLY A 5 -32.67 -1.28 19.98
CA GLY A 5 -31.94 -0.51 18.97
C GLY A 5 -31.64 -1.33 17.73
N LEU A 6 -31.44 -0.64 16.61
CA LEU A 6 -30.98 -1.27 15.38
C LEU A 6 -29.62 -0.70 15.04
N HIS A 7 -28.61 -1.56 15.07
CA HIS A 7 -27.25 -1.17 14.75
C HIS A 7 -27.12 -0.89 13.23
N TYR A 8 -26.28 0.07 12.83
CA TYR A 8 -26.20 0.48 11.42
C TYR A 8 -25.72 -0.64 10.49
N SER A 9 -24.87 -1.55 10.97
CA SER A 9 -24.44 -2.73 10.23
C SER A 9 -25.62 -3.62 9.80
N VAL A 10 -26.70 -3.68 10.60
CA VAL A 10 -27.93 -4.40 10.23
C VAL A 10 -28.65 -3.71 9.07
N LEU A 11 -28.62 -2.37 9.01
CA LEU A 11 -29.18 -1.63 7.88
C LEU A 11 -28.38 -1.87 6.60
N GLU A 12 -27.05 -1.91 6.68
CA GLU A 12 -26.18 -2.26 5.55
C GLU A 12 -26.50 -3.65 5.01
N VAL A 13 -26.67 -4.65 5.88
CA VAL A 13 -27.08 -6.01 5.47
C VAL A 13 -28.42 -5.98 4.74
N ILE A 14 -29.41 -5.22 5.25
CA ILE A 14 -30.72 -5.11 4.60
C ILE A 14 -30.61 -4.44 3.23
N HIS A 15 -29.80 -3.37 3.09
CA HIS A 15 -29.61 -2.70 1.81
C HIS A 15 -28.87 -3.62 0.81
N SER A 16 -27.76 -4.23 1.21
CA SER A 16 -27.02 -5.20 0.37
C SER A 16 -27.94 -6.33 -0.11
N LEU A 17 -28.85 -6.82 0.74
CA LEU A 17 -29.80 -7.85 0.33
C LEU A 17 -30.88 -7.36 -0.63
N LYS A 18 -31.36 -6.13 -0.49
CA LYS A 18 -32.28 -5.55 -1.46
C LYS A 18 -31.63 -5.46 -2.83
N ASP A 19 -30.39 -4.98 -2.89
CA ASP A 19 -29.63 -4.87 -4.14
C ASP A 19 -29.41 -6.24 -4.77
N LYS A 20 -28.96 -7.24 -3.98
CA LYS A 20 -28.78 -8.63 -4.45
C LYS A 20 -30.08 -9.27 -4.95
N LEU A 21 -31.22 -8.97 -4.32
CA LEU A 21 -32.54 -9.44 -4.76
C LEU A 21 -32.96 -8.82 -6.10
N GLU A 22 -32.70 -7.53 -6.29
CA GLU A 22 -32.96 -6.85 -7.55
C GLU A 22 -32.10 -7.40 -8.68
N ASP A 23 -30.81 -7.63 -8.43
CA ASP A 23 -29.90 -8.22 -9.41
C ASP A 23 -30.27 -9.66 -9.77
N TYR A 24 -30.69 -10.47 -8.79
CA TYR A 24 -31.19 -11.82 -9.04
C TYR A 24 -32.44 -11.83 -9.93
N ASN A 25 -33.41 -10.96 -9.64
CA ASN A 25 -34.62 -10.85 -10.46
C ASN A 25 -34.29 -10.35 -11.89
N ARG A 26 -33.35 -9.40 -12.04
CA ARG A 26 -32.88 -8.93 -13.34
C ARG A 26 -32.21 -10.05 -14.15
N GLN A 27 -31.43 -10.92 -13.49
CA GLN A 27 -30.80 -12.08 -14.15
C GLN A 27 -31.84 -13.10 -14.62
N LEU A 28 -32.90 -13.34 -13.84
CA LEU A 28 -34.00 -14.22 -14.22
C LEU A 28 -34.77 -13.68 -15.44
N GLU A 29 -35.05 -12.38 -15.48
CA GLU A 29 -35.70 -11.72 -16.62
C GLU A 29 -34.87 -11.84 -17.91
N ASN A 30 -33.55 -11.67 -17.82
CA ASN A 30 -32.64 -11.76 -18.96
C ASN A 30 -32.43 -13.19 -19.49
N ALA A 31 -32.64 -14.21 -18.64
CA ALA A 31 -32.39 -15.60 -18.98
C ALA A 31 -33.54 -16.27 -19.76
N ASP A 32 -34.65 -15.54 -20.01
CA ASP A 32 -35.86 -16.02 -20.70
C ASP A 32 -36.33 -17.39 -20.18
N VAL A 33 -36.16 -17.64 -18.87
CA VAL A 33 -36.54 -18.88 -18.20
C VAL A 33 -38.01 -18.74 -17.78
N PRO A 34 -38.99 -19.37 -18.48
CA PRO A 34 -40.40 -19.06 -18.30
C PRO A 34 -41.00 -19.62 -17.00
N ALA A 35 -40.21 -20.36 -16.20
CA ALA A 35 -40.70 -21.23 -15.13
C ALA A 35 -40.19 -20.88 -13.72
N SER A 36 -39.30 -19.88 -13.56
CA SER A 36 -38.80 -19.48 -12.24
C SER A 36 -39.45 -18.16 -11.81
N PRO A 37 -40.31 -18.16 -10.77
CA PRO A 37 -40.98 -16.94 -10.33
C PRO A 37 -40.00 -15.99 -9.64
N ALA A 38 -40.21 -14.70 -9.89
CA ALA A 38 -39.42 -13.63 -9.29
C ALA A 38 -39.47 -13.70 -7.75
N LEU A 39 -38.33 -13.44 -7.12
CA LEU A 39 -38.19 -13.39 -5.68
C LEU A 39 -38.53 -11.99 -5.18
N TYR A 40 -39.83 -11.71 -5.06
CA TYR A 40 -40.33 -10.43 -4.58
C TYR A 40 -40.49 -10.39 -3.05
N VAL A 41 -39.96 -9.33 -2.43
CA VAL A 41 -40.03 -9.06 -0.98
C VAL A 41 -40.56 -7.64 -0.76
N SER A 42 -41.84 -7.52 -0.39
CA SER A 42 -42.47 -6.21 -0.15
C SER A 42 -41.89 -5.46 1.06
N ASP A 43 -42.02 -4.13 1.06
CA ASP A 43 -41.68 -3.27 2.22
C ASP A 43 -42.41 -3.69 3.50
N ARG A 44 -43.65 -4.18 3.38
CA ARG A 44 -44.39 -4.73 4.52
C ARG A 44 -43.66 -5.94 5.12
N ARG A 45 -43.09 -6.81 4.28
CA ARG A 45 -42.33 -7.99 4.72
C ARG A 45 -41.03 -7.55 5.41
N TRP A 46 -40.28 -6.61 4.83
CA TRP A 46 -39.10 -6.01 5.47
C TRP A 46 -39.40 -5.43 6.85
N LYS A 47 -40.49 -4.66 6.99
CA LYS A 47 -40.91 -4.10 8.28
C LYS A 47 -41.24 -5.18 9.32
N LYS A 48 -41.79 -6.32 8.90
CA LYS A 48 -42.05 -7.47 9.78
C LYS A 48 -40.77 -8.20 10.15
N ILE A 49 -39.84 -8.38 9.21
CA ILE A 49 -38.52 -8.97 9.46
C ILE A 49 -37.78 -8.15 10.52
N VAL A 50 -37.71 -6.83 10.36
CA VAL A 50 -37.07 -5.96 11.36
C VAL A 50 -37.69 -6.09 12.76
N ARG A 51 -39.02 -6.27 12.85
CA ARG A 51 -39.68 -6.55 14.13
C ARG A 51 -39.30 -7.92 14.70
N LEU A 52 -39.17 -8.95 13.86
CA LEU A 52 -38.70 -10.27 14.26
C LEU A 52 -37.27 -10.20 14.81
N LEU A 53 -36.36 -9.50 14.11
CA LEU A 53 -34.98 -9.33 14.56
C LEU A 53 -34.89 -8.64 15.92
N ARG A 54 -35.69 -7.58 16.13
CA ARG A 54 -35.80 -6.92 17.44
C ARG A 54 -36.32 -7.84 18.53
N ALA A 55 -37.29 -8.71 18.21
CA ALA A 55 -37.80 -9.68 19.16
C ALA A 55 -36.76 -10.77 19.50
N SER A 56 -36.00 -11.23 18.51
CA SER A 56 -34.88 -12.17 18.70
C SER A 56 -33.87 -11.61 19.70
N ALA A 57 -33.34 -10.41 19.42
CA ALA A 57 -32.38 -9.74 20.29
C ALA A 57 -32.94 -9.50 21.70
N PHE A 58 -34.20 -9.07 21.82
CA PHE A 58 -34.86 -8.88 23.11
C PHE A 58 -34.93 -10.17 23.94
N LEU A 59 -35.34 -11.28 23.32
CA LEU A 59 -35.46 -12.57 23.98
C LEU A 59 -34.10 -13.17 24.37
N GLN A 60 -33.04 -12.79 23.67
CA GLN A 60 -31.66 -13.13 23.99
C GLN A 60 -31.06 -12.21 25.09
N GLY A 61 -31.82 -11.23 25.60
CA GLY A 61 -31.39 -10.32 26.66
C GLY A 61 -30.59 -9.09 26.18
N ASN A 62 -30.53 -8.86 24.86
CA ASN A 62 -29.81 -7.72 24.29
C ASN A 62 -30.71 -6.50 24.07
N THR A 63 -30.11 -5.32 24.19
CA THR A 63 -30.78 -4.04 23.94
C THR A 63 -30.68 -3.59 22.49
N GLU A 64 -29.90 -4.28 21.66
CA GLU A 64 -29.68 -3.97 20.24
C GLU A 64 -29.61 -5.25 19.39
N VAL A 65 -30.07 -5.15 18.14
CA VAL A 65 -29.97 -6.23 17.15
C VAL A 65 -28.52 -6.39 16.68
N ARG A 66 -27.99 -7.63 16.71
CA ARG A 66 -26.64 -7.96 16.24
C ARG A 66 -26.66 -8.63 14.86
N LEU A 67 -25.47 -8.82 14.27
CA LEU A 67 -25.35 -9.41 12.93
C LEU A 67 -25.80 -10.87 12.89
N SER A 68 -25.64 -11.61 14.00
CA SER A 68 -26.14 -12.97 14.14
C SER A 68 -27.66 -13.07 14.04
N ASP A 69 -28.41 -12.05 14.45
CA ASP A 69 -29.87 -12.05 14.32
C ASP A 69 -30.28 -12.05 12.83
N CYS A 70 -29.49 -11.41 11.95
CA CYS A 70 -29.75 -11.33 10.51
C CYS A 70 -29.80 -12.70 9.82
N LEU A 71 -29.20 -13.74 10.43
CA LEU A 71 -29.27 -15.11 9.93
C LEU A 71 -30.73 -15.64 9.89
N LEU A 72 -31.63 -15.09 10.70
CA LEU A 72 -33.05 -15.45 10.69
C LEU A 72 -33.76 -15.04 9.39
N MET A 73 -33.20 -14.09 8.64
CA MET A 73 -33.78 -13.64 7.37
C MET A 73 -33.75 -14.73 6.29
N VAL A 74 -32.87 -15.74 6.44
CA VAL A 74 -32.87 -16.94 5.59
C VAL A 74 -34.24 -17.61 5.57
N HIS A 75 -35.00 -17.55 6.67
CA HIS A 75 -36.33 -18.17 6.76
C HIS A 75 -37.48 -17.22 6.36
N CYS A 76 -37.17 -15.98 6.00
CA CYS A 76 -38.18 -14.93 5.78
C CYS A 76 -38.26 -14.43 4.34
N LEU A 77 -37.20 -14.60 3.55
CA LEU A 77 -37.06 -13.95 2.24
C LEU A 77 -37.57 -14.80 1.07
N TRP A 78 -37.38 -16.13 1.09
CA TRP A 78 -37.80 -17.03 -0.01
C TRP A 78 -39.33 -17.16 -0.09
N ASN A 79 -39.84 -17.39 -1.30
CA ASN A 79 -41.24 -17.71 -1.56
C ASN A 79 -41.42 -19.19 -1.92
N GLU A 80 -40.44 -19.77 -2.62
CA GLU A 80 -40.44 -21.17 -3.04
C GLU A 80 -39.19 -21.92 -2.56
N THR A 81 -39.29 -23.24 -2.48
CA THR A 81 -38.21 -24.10 -1.97
C THR A 81 -36.94 -24.02 -2.81
N GLY A 82 -37.07 -23.82 -4.13
CA GLY A 82 -35.92 -23.65 -5.05
C GLY A 82 -35.11 -22.37 -4.79
N GLN A 83 -35.66 -21.40 -4.07
CA GLN A 83 -35.00 -20.13 -3.77
C GLN A 83 -34.23 -20.17 -2.44
N ILE A 84 -34.41 -21.22 -1.62
CA ILE A 84 -33.85 -21.31 -0.26
C ILE A 84 -32.32 -21.22 -0.29
N ASP A 85 -31.67 -21.96 -1.19
CA ASP A 85 -30.21 -22.02 -1.25
C ASP A 85 -29.62 -20.67 -1.69
N TRP A 86 -30.23 -20.02 -2.67
CA TRP A 86 -29.83 -18.68 -3.12
C TRP A 86 -30.01 -17.64 -2.01
N VAL A 87 -31.17 -17.64 -1.34
CA VAL A 87 -31.44 -16.71 -0.22
C VAL A 87 -30.44 -16.92 0.92
N ARG A 88 -30.15 -18.18 1.24
CA ARG A 88 -29.16 -18.53 2.27
C ARG A 88 -27.79 -17.95 1.91
N ASP A 89 -27.33 -18.16 0.68
CA ASP A 89 -26.05 -17.65 0.21
C ASP A 89 -26.01 -16.11 0.20
N ALA A 90 -27.07 -15.46 -0.28
CA ALA A 90 -27.19 -14.01 -0.30
C ALA A 90 -27.14 -13.40 1.11
N VAL A 91 -27.85 -14.00 2.09
CA VAL A 91 -27.82 -13.53 3.49
C VAL A 91 -26.45 -13.71 4.11
N LEU A 92 -25.82 -14.87 3.94
CA LEU A 92 -24.48 -15.11 4.47
C LEU A 92 -23.44 -14.17 3.86
N THR A 93 -23.54 -13.93 2.54
CA THR A 93 -22.66 -13.00 1.83
C THR A 93 -22.85 -11.56 2.32
N ALA A 94 -24.09 -11.08 2.43
CA ALA A 94 -24.37 -9.72 2.91
C ALA A 94 -23.92 -9.51 4.36
N VAL A 95 -24.11 -10.52 5.23
CA VAL A 95 -23.57 -10.49 6.59
C VAL A 95 -22.05 -10.44 6.57
N GLY A 96 -21.38 -11.25 5.74
CA GLY A 96 -19.92 -11.23 5.61
C GLY A 96 -19.36 -9.91 5.08
N GLU A 97 -20.02 -9.29 4.10
CA GLU A 97 -19.70 -7.95 3.60
C GLU A 97 -19.79 -6.91 4.72
N SER A 98 -20.88 -6.94 5.51
CA SER A 98 -21.04 -6.03 6.64
C SER A 98 -20.04 -6.29 7.75
N VAL A 99 -19.67 -7.54 8.06
CA VAL A 99 -18.58 -7.83 9.02
C VAL A 99 -17.26 -7.20 8.55
N ARG A 100 -16.92 -7.33 7.26
CA ARG A 100 -15.68 -6.75 6.70
C ARG A 100 -15.70 -5.22 6.70
N GLY A 101 -16.85 -4.61 6.39
CA GLY A 101 -17.03 -3.15 6.39
C GLY A 101 -17.09 -2.54 7.79
N TYR A 102 -17.93 -3.11 8.65
CA TYR A 102 -18.23 -2.62 10.00
C TYR A 102 -17.03 -2.70 10.96
N VAL A 103 -16.39 -3.87 11.01
CA VAL A 103 -15.48 -4.20 12.12
C VAL A 103 -14.06 -3.73 11.84
N LEU A 104 -13.71 -3.52 10.57
CA LEU A 104 -12.30 -3.55 10.21
C LEU A 104 -11.78 -2.44 9.31
N ASN A 105 -12.63 -1.68 8.61
CA ASN A 105 -12.19 -0.81 7.51
C ASN A 105 -11.03 -1.47 6.71
N LEU A 106 -11.12 -2.79 6.45
CA LEU A 106 -10.02 -3.53 5.82
C LEU A 106 -9.71 -2.94 4.47
N SER A 107 -10.72 -2.41 3.78
CA SER A 107 -10.57 -1.71 2.52
C SER A 107 -9.64 -0.51 2.62
N GLY A 108 -9.67 0.24 3.74
CA GLY A 108 -8.75 1.35 3.97
C GLY A 108 -7.32 0.85 4.18
N ILE A 109 -7.14 -0.15 5.04
CA ILE A 109 -5.81 -0.74 5.31
C ILE A 109 -5.23 -1.40 4.05
N GLU A 110 -6.06 -2.11 3.29
CA GLU A 110 -5.67 -2.75 2.03
C GLU A 110 -5.28 -1.71 0.98
N ALA A 111 -6.05 -0.63 0.83
CA ALA A 111 -5.71 0.46 -0.09
C ALA A 111 -4.39 1.13 0.32
N ASP A 112 -4.19 1.39 1.62
CA ASP A 112 -2.96 1.97 2.14
C ASP A 112 -1.75 1.05 1.93
N LEU A 113 -1.91 -0.27 2.13
CA LEU A 113 -0.89 -1.28 1.84
C LEU A 113 -0.55 -1.34 0.35
N GLN A 114 -1.56 -1.37 -0.52
CA GLN A 114 -1.36 -1.37 -1.97
C GLN A 114 -0.68 -0.09 -2.46
N ALA A 115 -1.05 1.06 -1.89
CA ALA A 115 -0.41 2.34 -2.20
C ALA A 115 1.06 2.33 -1.79
N LEU A 116 1.38 1.83 -0.59
CA LEU A 116 2.75 1.72 -0.10
C LEU A 116 3.59 0.76 -0.97
N LYS A 117 3.02 -0.38 -1.35
CA LYS A 117 3.66 -1.34 -2.25
C LYS A 117 3.99 -0.74 -3.61
N LYS A 118 3.03 -0.06 -4.23
CA LYS A 118 3.21 0.61 -5.52
C LYS A 118 4.29 1.70 -5.45
N GLU A 119 4.34 2.43 -4.34
CA GLU A 119 5.37 3.45 -4.13
C GLU A 119 6.77 2.83 -4.01
N LEU A 120 6.90 1.73 -3.26
CA LEU A 120 8.16 0.97 -3.14
C LEU A 120 8.60 0.40 -4.49
N ASP A 121 7.68 -0.17 -5.27
CA ASP A 121 7.94 -0.66 -6.63
C ASP A 121 8.38 0.49 -7.56
N SER A 122 7.75 1.67 -7.43
CA SER A 122 8.09 2.84 -8.26
C SER A 122 9.43 3.46 -7.86
N ALA A 123 9.77 3.48 -6.58
CA ALA A 123 11.07 3.92 -6.07
C ALA A 123 12.19 2.96 -6.50
N GLY A 124 11.93 1.64 -6.50
CA GLY A 124 12.83 0.63 -7.07
C GLY A 124 13.00 0.79 -8.59
N ALA A 125 11.90 0.99 -9.33
CA ALA A 125 11.93 1.18 -10.79
C ALA A 125 12.57 2.51 -11.24
N LEU A 126 12.50 3.57 -10.43
CA LEU A 126 13.18 4.85 -10.66
C LEU A 126 14.69 4.74 -10.45
N ARG A 127 15.16 3.83 -9.58
CA ARG A 127 16.59 3.55 -9.39
C ARG A 127 17.19 2.76 -10.56
N GLU A 128 16.41 1.88 -11.21
CA GLU A 128 16.89 1.09 -12.36
C GLU A 128 16.89 1.84 -13.71
N ARG A 129 16.17 2.95 -13.85
CA ARG A 129 16.20 3.77 -15.09
C ARG A 129 17.20 4.92 -14.99
N ALA A 130 18.47 4.57 -15.11
CA ALA A 130 19.48 5.52 -15.56
C ALA A 130 19.01 6.21 -16.86
N ASP A 131 19.05 7.54 -16.89
CA ASP A 131 18.59 8.40 -17.98
C ASP A 131 19.01 7.85 -19.37
N ALA A 132 18.03 7.46 -20.19
CA ALA A 132 18.25 6.82 -21.49
C ALA A 132 18.99 7.72 -22.51
N GLY A 133 19.19 9.01 -22.19
CA GLY A 133 19.93 9.96 -23.01
C GLY A 133 21.44 10.05 -22.72
N LEU A 134 21.95 9.49 -21.61
CA LEU A 134 23.37 9.56 -21.27
C LEU A 134 24.18 8.46 -21.98
N GLN A 135 25.16 8.86 -22.79
CA GLN A 135 25.98 7.89 -23.53
C GLN A 135 27.16 7.39 -22.68
N LEU A 136 27.26 6.07 -22.53
CA LEU A 136 28.43 5.42 -21.96
C LEU A 136 29.55 5.33 -23.00
N VAL A 137 30.69 5.92 -22.69
CA VAL A 137 31.95 5.77 -23.43
C VAL A 137 32.71 4.59 -22.83
N ASP A 138 33.19 3.69 -23.69
CA ASP A 138 33.91 2.46 -23.31
C ASP A 138 33.16 1.60 -22.27
N ALA A 139 31.82 1.58 -22.36
CA ALA A 139 30.87 0.86 -21.51
C ALA A 139 30.80 1.28 -20.02
N TYR A 140 31.75 2.06 -19.50
CA TYR A 140 31.83 2.35 -18.06
C TYR A 140 31.98 3.84 -17.69
N TYR A 141 32.19 4.73 -18.66
CA TYR A 141 32.49 6.14 -18.41
C TYR A 141 31.44 7.08 -19.02
N TYR A 142 31.05 8.12 -18.29
CA TYR A 142 30.47 9.33 -18.88
C TYR A 142 31.57 10.28 -19.32
N GLN A 143 31.44 10.83 -20.53
CA GLN A 143 32.35 11.86 -21.03
C GLN A 143 31.80 13.24 -20.67
N VAL A 144 32.63 14.05 -20.01
CA VAL A 144 32.33 15.45 -19.70
C VAL A 144 32.77 16.32 -20.87
N GLU A 145 31.85 17.11 -21.41
CA GLU A 145 32.08 18.00 -22.53
C GLU A 145 32.39 19.45 -22.09
N ARG A 146 32.92 20.24 -23.03
CA ARG A 146 33.22 21.68 -22.86
C ARG A 146 34.26 22.02 -21.79
N VAL A 147 35.09 21.05 -21.41
CA VAL A 147 36.19 21.28 -20.48
C VAL A 147 37.37 21.94 -21.20
N ARG A 148 37.97 22.97 -20.60
CA ARG A 148 39.17 23.65 -21.13
C ARG A 148 40.44 22.85 -20.83
N LEU A 149 40.46 21.57 -21.24
CA LEU A 149 41.60 20.66 -21.12
C LEU A 149 41.99 20.14 -22.51
N ALA A 150 43.29 19.97 -22.75
CA ALA A 150 43.80 19.35 -23.98
C ALA A 150 43.65 17.81 -23.90
N GLY A 151 42.40 17.33 -23.80
CA GLY A 151 42.06 15.91 -23.71
C GLY A 151 40.61 15.64 -23.31
N ARG A 152 40.17 14.37 -23.42
CA ARG A 152 38.83 13.92 -23.01
C ARG A 152 38.79 13.74 -21.50
N LEU A 153 37.76 14.26 -20.85
CA LEU A 153 37.51 14.07 -19.43
C LEU A 153 36.44 12.99 -19.24
N LEU A 154 36.79 11.95 -18.49
CA LEU A 154 35.94 10.79 -18.22
C LEU A 154 35.63 10.72 -16.72
N LEU A 155 34.39 10.38 -16.42
CA LEU A 155 33.89 10.13 -15.07
C LEU A 155 33.25 8.75 -15.08
N PHE A 156 33.54 7.90 -14.08
CA PHE A 156 32.86 6.61 -14.00
C PHE A 156 31.36 6.79 -13.82
N ALA A 157 30.56 6.00 -14.54
CA ALA A 157 29.11 6.08 -14.43
C ALA A 157 28.61 5.78 -13.01
N SER A 158 29.24 4.82 -12.34
CA SER A 158 29.01 4.51 -10.92
C SER A 158 29.32 5.71 -10.01
N ASP A 159 30.41 6.43 -10.28
CA ASP A 159 30.85 7.56 -9.46
C ASP A 159 29.91 8.76 -9.67
N TYR A 160 29.42 8.99 -10.89
CA TYR A 160 28.42 10.03 -11.20
C TYR A 160 27.08 9.76 -10.52
N GLN A 161 26.62 8.50 -10.51
CA GLN A 161 25.38 8.10 -9.82
C GLN A 161 25.46 8.36 -8.32
N GLN A 162 26.66 8.27 -7.75
CA GLN A 162 26.95 8.55 -6.35
C GLN A 162 27.20 10.04 -6.07
N LEU A 163 27.14 10.95 -7.04
CA LEU A 163 27.28 12.38 -6.75
C LEU A 163 25.96 12.94 -6.19
N ASP A 164 26.06 13.73 -5.12
CA ASP A 164 24.95 14.41 -4.46
C ASP A 164 25.17 15.94 -4.50
N ASP A 165 24.19 16.73 -4.08
CA ASP A 165 24.27 18.21 -4.07
C ASP A 165 25.30 18.77 -3.06
N THR A 166 25.83 17.93 -2.17
CA THR A 166 26.76 18.31 -1.10
C THR A 166 28.22 18.43 -1.56
N GLY A 167 28.55 17.95 -2.77
CA GLY A 167 29.88 18.09 -3.35
C GLY A 167 30.89 17.05 -2.85
N LYS A 168 31.27 16.10 -3.71
CA LYS A 168 32.27 15.06 -3.40
C LYS A 168 33.63 15.40 -4.00
N GLN A 169 34.72 15.08 -3.29
CA GLN A 169 36.07 15.40 -3.74
C GLN A 169 36.60 14.33 -4.70
N PHE A 170 37.11 14.75 -5.85
CA PHE A 170 37.76 13.90 -6.86
C PHE A 170 39.11 14.49 -7.22
N TYR A 171 40.01 13.68 -7.75
CA TYR A 171 41.27 14.16 -8.32
C TYR A 171 41.41 13.72 -9.78
N LEU A 172 42.13 14.54 -10.54
CA LEU A 172 42.39 14.27 -11.96
C LEU A 172 43.54 13.28 -12.11
N HIS A 173 43.29 12.16 -12.78
CA HIS A 173 44.28 11.15 -13.11
C HIS A 173 44.47 11.04 -14.62
N LYS A 174 45.69 11.25 -15.12
CA LYS A 174 46.02 11.03 -16.53
C LYS A 174 46.17 9.53 -16.77
N ASP A 175 45.42 8.98 -17.72
CA ASP A 175 45.52 7.56 -18.07
C ASP A 175 46.91 7.27 -18.68
N LYS A 176 47.51 6.14 -18.30
CA LYS A 176 48.82 5.68 -18.80
C LYS A 176 48.73 5.03 -20.18
N TYR A 177 47.55 4.58 -20.59
CA TYR A 177 47.38 3.72 -21.77
C TYR A 177 46.64 4.40 -22.93
N LYS A 178 46.02 5.56 -22.70
CA LYS A 178 45.32 6.35 -23.74
C LYS A 178 45.90 7.76 -23.83
N THR A 179 46.26 8.16 -25.05
CA THR A 179 46.70 9.54 -25.35
C THR A 179 45.56 10.52 -25.03
N ASP A 180 45.89 11.60 -24.31
CA ASP A 180 45.00 12.72 -23.98
C ASP A 180 43.65 12.37 -23.34
N CYS A 181 43.65 11.39 -22.41
CA CYS A 181 42.48 11.06 -21.58
C CYS A 181 42.76 11.32 -20.09
N TYR A 182 41.83 12.01 -19.43
CA TYR A 182 41.84 12.28 -18.00
C TYR A 182 40.63 11.63 -17.36
N VAL A 183 40.83 10.92 -16.25
CA VAL A 183 39.77 10.26 -15.48
C VAL A 183 39.67 10.91 -14.12
N LEU A 184 38.45 11.27 -13.71
CA LEU A 184 38.15 11.72 -12.35
C LEU A 184 38.01 10.50 -11.45
N LYS A 185 38.85 10.40 -10.41
CA LYS A 185 38.79 9.34 -9.40
C LYS A 185 38.43 9.93 -8.05
N LYS A 186 37.60 9.21 -7.29
CA LYS A 186 37.22 9.57 -5.92
C LYS A 186 38.47 9.83 -5.07
N TYR A 187 38.51 10.98 -4.41
CA TYR A 187 39.59 11.33 -3.51
C TYR A 187 39.34 10.69 -2.14
N ASP A 188 40.33 9.92 -1.65
CA ASP A 188 40.32 9.33 -0.31
C ASP A 188 41.29 10.12 0.59
N PRO A 189 40.88 10.52 1.81
CA PRO A 189 41.74 11.22 2.77
C PRO A 189 43.07 10.50 3.08
N SER A 190 43.14 9.18 2.89
CA SER A 190 44.38 8.38 3.02
C SER A 190 45.43 8.68 1.94
N MET A 191 45.05 9.36 0.85
CA MET A 191 45.92 9.73 -0.28
C MET A 191 46.54 11.14 -0.16
N ARG A 192 46.41 11.79 1.01
CA ARG A 192 46.97 13.12 1.31
C ARG A 192 48.47 13.27 1.04
N GLY A 193 49.24 12.17 0.97
CA GLY A 193 50.67 12.18 0.62
C GLY A 193 51.00 12.02 -0.88
N LYS A 194 50.04 11.68 -1.76
CA LYS A 194 50.29 11.34 -3.18
C LYS A 194 49.67 12.32 -4.18
N VAL A 195 48.73 13.16 -3.76
CA VAL A 195 47.99 14.09 -4.62
C VAL A 195 48.07 15.49 -4.03
N SER A 196 48.55 16.46 -4.80
CA SER A 196 48.62 17.86 -4.37
C SER A 196 47.21 18.42 -4.14
N PRO A 197 46.96 19.19 -3.06
CA PRO A 197 45.64 19.75 -2.76
C PRO A 197 45.11 20.67 -3.87
N SER A 198 45.99 21.25 -4.69
CA SER A 198 45.65 22.06 -5.87
C SER A 198 45.06 21.27 -7.06
N LYS A 199 45.02 19.93 -6.98
CA LYS A 199 44.48 19.04 -8.03
C LYS A 199 43.25 18.25 -7.57
N VAL A 200 42.66 18.66 -6.45
CA VAL A 200 41.40 18.12 -5.92
C VAL A 200 40.27 19.05 -6.36
N TYR A 201 39.22 18.47 -6.92
CA TYR A 201 38.05 19.16 -7.45
C TYR A 201 36.81 18.67 -6.72
N THR A 202 35.88 19.57 -6.42
CA THR A 202 34.58 19.23 -5.84
C THR A 202 33.58 19.00 -6.97
N LEU A 203 33.00 17.81 -7.02
CA LEU A 203 31.99 17.43 -8.00
C LEU A 203 30.59 17.42 -7.38
N ARG A 204 29.61 18.06 -8.03
CA ARG A 204 28.18 17.93 -7.71
C ARG A 204 27.41 17.39 -8.92
N ARG A 205 26.33 16.67 -8.66
CA ARG A 205 25.49 16.08 -9.71
C ARG A 205 24.59 17.14 -10.34
N GLY A 206 24.55 17.20 -11.66
CA GLY A 206 23.54 17.90 -12.43
C GLY A 206 22.56 16.92 -13.08
N ARG A 207 21.58 17.42 -13.84
CA ARG A 207 20.57 16.56 -14.50
C ARG A 207 21.18 15.76 -15.65
N ARG A 208 21.97 16.41 -16.50
CA ARG A 208 22.80 15.81 -17.60
C ARG A 208 24.17 16.48 -17.66
N SER A 209 24.65 16.88 -16.50
CA SER A 209 25.82 17.73 -16.31
C SER A 209 26.47 17.37 -14.99
N VAL A 210 27.75 17.72 -14.86
CA VAL A 210 28.50 17.62 -13.62
C VAL A 210 29.01 19.01 -13.28
N PHE A 211 28.79 19.45 -12.05
CA PHE A 211 29.40 20.68 -11.54
C PHE A 211 30.79 20.34 -11.04
N ILE A 212 31.82 21.01 -11.54
CA ILE A 212 33.21 20.87 -11.08
C ILE A 212 33.61 22.24 -10.52
N ASN A 213 33.86 22.32 -9.21
CA ASN A 213 34.13 23.58 -8.49
C ASN A 213 33.06 24.66 -8.76
N ASP A 214 31.78 24.27 -8.66
CA ASP A 214 30.61 25.13 -8.90
C ASP A 214 30.39 25.62 -10.34
N TYR A 215 31.19 25.16 -11.30
CA TYR A 215 30.97 25.37 -12.73
C TYR A 215 30.32 24.15 -13.38
N GLU A 216 29.22 24.36 -14.09
CA GLU A 216 28.46 23.29 -14.75
C GLU A 216 29.09 22.87 -16.10
N TYR A 217 29.33 21.56 -16.26
CA TYR A 217 29.82 20.96 -17.50
C TYR A 217 28.84 19.89 -17.99
N PRO A 218 28.37 19.92 -19.25
CA PRO A 218 27.45 18.93 -19.78
C PRO A 218 28.11 17.57 -20.01
N LEU A 219 27.33 16.48 -19.88
CA LEU A 219 27.75 15.12 -20.26
C LEU A 219 27.33 14.81 -21.71
N LEU A 220 28.09 13.95 -22.38
CA LEU A 220 27.78 13.49 -23.75
C LEU A 220 26.41 12.78 -23.79
N CYS A 221 25.51 13.28 -24.64
CA CYS A 221 24.15 12.74 -24.85
C CYS A 221 23.94 12.33 -26.32
N THR A 222 23.01 11.40 -26.57
CA THR A 222 22.62 11.00 -27.94
C THR A 222 21.88 12.15 -28.67
N PRO A 223 22.07 12.32 -29.99
CA PRO A 223 21.35 13.34 -30.77
C PRO A 223 19.85 13.02 -30.83
N ASP A 224 19.00 14.05 -30.74
CA ASP A 224 17.51 14.01 -30.70
C ASP A 224 16.86 13.52 -29.40
N CYS A 225 17.42 13.87 -28.24
CA CYS A 225 16.72 13.66 -26.97
C CYS A 225 15.69 14.77 -26.69
N THR A 226 14.40 14.41 -26.59
CA THR A 226 13.37 15.25 -25.97
C THR A 226 13.70 15.52 -24.50
N ALA A 227 13.43 16.75 -24.05
CA ALA A 227 13.59 17.13 -22.66
C ALA A 227 12.66 16.26 -21.79
N LEU A 228 13.22 15.59 -20.79
CA LEU A 228 12.42 14.89 -19.80
C LEU A 228 11.58 15.93 -19.04
N PRO A 229 10.29 15.65 -18.77
CA PRO A 229 9.51 16.49 -17.86
C PRO A 229 10.22 16.52 -16.51
N ALA A 230 10.09 17.65 -15.81
CA ALA A 230 10.71 17.84 -14.51
C ALA A 230 10.38 16.65 -13.60
N MET A 231 11.41 16.03 -13.02
CA MET A 231 11.21 15.20 -11.84
C MET A 231 10.53 16.09 -10.81
N GLU A 232 9.24 15.85 -10.56
CA GLU A 232 8.63 16.27 -9.32
C GLU A 232 9.38 15.52 -8.22
N VAL A 233 10.24 16.23 -7.50
CA VAL A 233 10.64 15.82 -6.15
C VAL A 233 9.35 15.88 -5.34
N GLN A 234 8.53 14.84 -5.44
CA GLN A 234 7.46 14.66 -4.48
C GLN A 234 8.16 14.56 -3.14
N SER A 235 7.84 15.49 -2.24
CA SER A 235 8.23 15.41 -0.85
C SER A 235 7.78 14.04 -0.37
N HIS A 236 8.70 13.08 -0.27
CA HIS A 236 8.42 11.82 0.40
C HIS A 236 7.95 12.22 1.80
N GLU A 237 6.67 11.96 2.11
CA GLU A 237 6.33 11.71 3.49
C GLU A 237 7.32 10.65 3.99
N ASP A 238 7.85 10.83 5.19
CA ASP A 238 8.81 9.92 5.80
C ASP A 238 8.25 8.48 5.72
N LEU A 239 8.74 7.69 4.75
CA LEU A 239 8.31 6.31 4.50
C LEU A 239 8.31 5.48 5.81
N PRO A 240 9.36 5.59 6.67
CA PRO A 240 9.34 5.09 8.04
C PRO A 240 8.14 5.50 8.90
N ALA A 241 7.71 6.77 8.83
CA ALA A 241 6.53 7.26 9.54
C ALA A 241 5.23 6.66 9.00
N ARG A 242 5.14 6.39 7.69
CA ARG A 242 3.99 5.68 7.09
C ARG A 242 3.94 4.21 7.48
N PHE A 243 5.08 3.50 7.46
CA PHE A 243 5.16 2.13 8.00
C PHE A 243 4.68 2.09 9.45
N SER A 244 5.13 3.05 10.27
CA SER A 244 4.75 3.14 11.69
C SER A 244 3.25 3.44 11.86
N ARG A 245 2.68 4.32 11.03
CA ARG A 245 1.24 4.63 11.04
C ARG A 245 0.39 3.40 10.69
N LEU A 246 0.74 2.71 9.60
CA LEU A 246 0.06 1.48 9.16
C LEU A 246 0.15 0.38 10.22
N GLU A 247 1.32 0.23 10.86
CA GLU A 247 1.53 -0.75 11.95
C GLU A 247 0.66 -0.43 13.17
N GLN A 248 0.54 0.85 13.54
CA GLN A 248 -0.37 1.29 14.62
C GLN A 248 -1.85 1.06 14.26
N GLN A 249 -2.26 1.38 13.04
CA GLN A 249 -3.62 1.15 12.56
C GLN A 249 -3.97 -0.34 12.56
N LEU A 250 -3.09 -1.19 12.02
CA LEU A 250 -3.25 -2.65 12.03
C LEU A 250 -3.36 -3.17 13.46
N SER A 251 -2.47 -2.76 14.37
CA SER A 251 -2.48 -3.23 15.76
C SER A 251 -3.76 -2.83 16.51
N HIS A 252 -4.26 -1.61 16.28
CA HIS A 252 -5.52 -1.15 16.84
C HIS A 252 -6.71 -1.96 16.30
N VAL A 253 -6.74 -2.18 14.99
CA VAL A 253 -7.81 -2.94 14.34
C VAL A 253 -7.78 -4.42 14.73
N GLU A 254 -6.60 -5.03 14.90
CA GLU A 254 -6.43 -6.40 15.40
C GLU A 254 -7.02 -6.57 16.80
N ALA A 255 -6.71 -5.65 17.72
CA ALA A 255 -7.25 -5.69 19.08
C ALA A 255 -8.78 -5.52 19.09
N HIS A 256 -9.29 -4.50 18.41
CA HIS A 256 -10.73 -4.24 18.32
C HIS A 256 -11.48 -5.40 17.66
N CYS A 257 -10.92 -5.96 16.58
CA CYS A 257 -11.46 -7.12 15.89
C CYS A 257 -11.54 -8.33 16.81
N GLY A 258 -10.49 -8.60 17.58
CA GLY A 258 -10.42 -9.75 18.47
C GLY A 258 -11.55 -9.75 19.50
N ASP A 259 -11.76 -8.61 20.17
CA ASP A 259 -12.81 -8.45 21.17
C ASP A 259 -14.20 -8.54 20.54
N TRP A 260 -14.43 -7.81 19.45
CA TRP A 260 -15.74 -7.80 18.79
C TRP A 260 -16.12 -9.17 18.19
N VAL A 261 -15.17 -9.85 17.52
CA VAL A 261 -15.39 -11.18 16.93
C VAL A 261 -15.72 -12.18 18.01
N LYS A 262 -15.03 -12.11 19.15
CA LYS A 262 -15.29 -12.99 20.29
C LYS A 262 -16.70 -12.78 20.85
N GLU A 263 -17.10 -11.52 21.09
CA GLU A 263 -18.45 -11.20 21.55
C GLU A 263 -19.53 -11.70 20.57
N GLU A 264 -19.34 -11.47 19.28
CA GLU A 264 -20.32 -11.88 18.26
C GLU A 264 -20.36 -13.41 18.10
N ALA A 265 -19.22 -14.09 18.20
CA ALA A 265 -19.15 -15.55 18.17
C ALA A 265 -19.85 -16.17 19.39
N ASP A 266 -19.64 -15.62 20.60
CA ASP A 266 -20.29 -16.07 21.82
C ASP A 266 -21.80 -15.84 21.77
N TYR A 267 -22.24 -14.70 21.21
CA TYR A 267 -23.65 -14.41 20.97
C TYR A 267 -24.28 -15.41 19.99
N CYS A 268 -23.62 -15.67 18.85
CA CYS A 268 -24.10 -16.60 17.83
C CYS A 268 -24.18 -18.04 18.37
N ALA A 269 -23.15 -18.49 19.11
CA ALA A 269 -23.08 -19.82 19.67
C ALA A 269 -24.28 -20.10 20.60
N ASN A 270 -24.62 -19.14 21.45
CA ASN A 270 -25.71 -19.23 22.42
C ASN A 270 -27.08 -18.80 21.87
N HIS A 271 -27.15 -18.40 20.60
CA HIS A 271 -28.37 -17.89 20.00
C HIS A 271 -29.50 -18.93 19.99
N LEU A 272 -30.67 -18.58 20.53
CA LEU A 272 -31.80 -19.48 20.73
C LEU A 272 -32.47 -19.91 19.41
N PHE A 273 -32.58 -18.98 18.46
CA PHE A 273 -33.38 -19.16 17.24
C PHE A 273 -32.60 -19.54 15.97
N VAL A 274 -31.26 -19.59 16.04
CA VAL A 274 -30.40 -19.84 14.86
C VAL A 274 -30.00 -21.33 14.84
N GLY A 275 -30.12 -21.96 13.66
CA GLY A 275 -29.78 -23.35 13.46
C GLY A 275 -28.27 -23.63 13.47
N ARG A 276 -27.89 -24.90 13.63
CA ARG A 276 -26.47 -25.32 13.67
C ARG A 276 -25.71 -24.94 12.39
N LYS A 277 -26.34 -25.13 11.23
CA LYS A 277 -25.71 -24.85 9.93
C LYS A 277 -25.39 -23.36 9.76
N GLU A 278 -26.27 -22.49 10.23
CA GLU A 278 -26.11 -21.03 10.17
C GLU A 278 -25.06 -20.56 11.18
N LYS A 279 -25.02 -21.16 12.39
CA LYS A 279 -23.95 -20.92 13.38
C LYS A 279 -22.57 -21.29 12.84
N GLU A 280 -22.44 -22.46 12.20
CA GLU A 280 -21.20 -22.88 11.56
C GLU A 280 -20.76 -21.93 10.44
N ALA A 281 -21.71 -21.43 9.64
CA ALA A 281 -21.42 -20.45 8.60
C ALA A 281 -20.96 -19.12 9.19
N MET A 282 -21.62 -18.63 10.24
CA MET A 282 -21.21 -17.41 10.95
C MET A 282 -19.80 -17.54 11.55
N SER A 283 -19.47 -18.68 12.16
CA SER A 283 -18.13 -18.93 12.68
C SER A 283 -17.05 -18.83 11.58
N ARG A 284 -17.35 -19.29 10.35
CA ARG A 284 -16.44 -19.13 9.20
C ARG A 284 -16.32 -17.66 8.80
N ILE A 285 -17.44 -16.96 8.67
CA ILE A 285 -17.48 -15.53 8.32
C ILE A 285 -16.66 -14.70 9.31
N LEU A 286 -16.85 -14.93 10.61
CA LEU A 286 -16.12 -14.23 11.67
C LEU A 286 -14.61 -14.52 11.67
N GLY A 287 -14.19 -15.68 11.15
CA GLY A 287 -12.77 -16.05 11.05
C GLY A 287 -12.04 -15.48 9.83
N GLU A 288 -12.74 -15.00 8.80
CA GLU A 288 -12.12 -14.37 7.63
C GLU A 288 -11.41 -13.04 7.94
N PRO A 289 -12.04 -12.08 8.66
CA PRO A 289 -11.43 -10.91 9.29
C PRO A 289 -10.02 -11.16 9.84
N THR A 290 -9.89 -12.08 10.78
CA THR A 290 -8.63 -12.38 11.47
C THR A 290 -7.58 -12.92 10.51
N LYS A 291 -7.99 -13.75 9.53
CA LYS A 291 -7.07 -14.28 8.52
C LYS A 291 -6.59 -13.18 7.57
N ALA A 292 -7.44 -12.23 7.20
CA ALA A 292 -7.07 -11.11 6.35
C ALA A 292 -6.07 -10.18 7.06
N LEU A 293 -6.34 -9.82 8.32
CA LEU A 293 -5.42 -9.04 9.15
C LEU A 293 -4.05 -9.70 9.28
N PHE A 294 -4.01 -11.01 9.53
CA PHE A 294 -2.75 -11.76 9.59
C PHE A 294 -1.96 -11.68 8.27
N ARG A 295 -2.63 -11.75 7.12
CA ARG A 295 -1.97 -11.59 5.80
C ARG A 295 -1.43 -10.18 5.62
N TYR A 296 -2.22 -9.16 5.93
CA TYR A 296 -1.84 -7.76 5.83
C TYR A 296 -0.64 -7.44 6.72
N ARG A 297 -0.60 -8.00 7.93
CA ARG A 297 0.52 -7.87 8.85
C ARG A 297 1.79 -8.52 8.29
N ASN A 298 1.70 -9.74 7.77
CA ASN A 298 2.84 -10.40 7.14
C ASN A 298 3.35 -9.60 5.92
N GLU A 299 2.46 -9.10 5.07
CA GLU A 299 2.85 -8.28 3.91
C GLU A 299 3.55 -6.99 4.33
N LEU A 300 3.06 -6.33 5.40
CA LEU A 300 3.73 -5.15 5.96
C LEU A 300 5.13 -5.48 6.50
N GLU A 301 5.28 -6.59 7.21
CA GLU A 301 6.56 -7.03 7.77
C GLU A 301 7.57 -7.40 6.67
N GLU A 302 7.11 -8.07 5.60
CA GLU A 302 7.90 -8.37 4.41
C GLU A 302 8.38 -7.08 3.72
N MET A 303 7.48 -6.11 3.49
CA MET A 303 7.85 -4.81 2.91
C MET A 303 8.85 -4.05 3.79
N LYS A 304 8.66 -4.04 5.11
CA LYS A 304 9.56 -3.39 6.07
C LYS A 304 10.92 -4.08 6.12
N HIS A 305 10.97 -5.40 5.98
CA HIS A 305 12.22 -6.15 5.88
C HIS A 305 12.95 -5.86 4.56
N ALA A 306 12.24 -5.87 3.43
CA ALA A 306 12.81 -5.51 2.12
C ALA A 306 13.39 -4.08 2.14
N TYR A 307 12.62 -3.12 2.65
CA TYR A 307 13.04 -1.73 2.81
C TYR A 307 14.27 -1.59 3.72
N ARG A 308 14.31 -2.32 4.85
CA ARG A 308 15.48 -2.31 5.75
C ARG A 308 16.71 -2.89 5.07
N LYS A 309 16.59 -4.06 4.43
CA LYS A 309 17.72 -4.70 3.74
C LYS A 309 18.28 -3.81 2.63
N GLU A 310 17.40 -3.19 1.83
CA GLU A 310 17.80 -2.27 0.75
C GLU A 310 18.52 -1.02 1.28
N ASN A 311 18.06 -0.46 2.41
CA ASN A 311 18.69 0.72 3.02
C ASN A 311 19.87 0.39 3.96
N GLU A 312 20.00 -0.84 4.45
CA GLU A 312 21.18 -1.31 5.20
C GLU A 312 22.32 -1.69 4.24
N GLU A 313 22.02 -2.19 3.03
CA GLU A 313 23.01 -2.33 1.94
C GLU A 313 23.45 -0.97 1.36
N TYR A 314 22.62 0.08 1.52
CA TYR A 314 22.92 1.46 1.12
C TYR A 314 22.47 2.48 2.18
N PRO A 315 23.24 2.69 3.28
CA PRO A 315 22.87 3.66 4.29
C PRO A 315 22.91 5.07 3.70
N SER A 316 21.76 5.74 3.63
CA SER A 316 21.71 7.19 3.54
C SER A 316 22.29 7.76 4.82
N GLU A 317 23.52 8.28 4.74
CA GLU A 317 24.18 8.96 5.86
C GLU A 317 23.25 10.07 6.39
N ARG A 318 22.94 10.01 7.68
CA ARG A 318 22.04 10.92 8.38
C ARG A 318 22.59 12.35 8.35
N PRO A 319 21.72 13.38 8.32
CA PRO A 319 22.14 14.77 8.41
C PRO A 319 22.70 15.03 9.82
N GLU A 320 23.99 15.33 9.93
CA GLU A 320 24.58 15.80 11.18
C GLU A 320 24.08 17.22 11.49
N ASN A 321 22.98 17.32 12.23
CA ASN A 321 22.61 18.51 12.98
C ASN A 321 22.74 18.20 14.47
N SER A 322 23.93 18.46 15.04
CA SER A 322 24.12 18.99 16.39
C SER A 322 25.61 19.12 16.71
N LEU A 323 26.22 20.23 16.31
CA LEU A 323 27.46 20.74 16.93
C LEU A 323 27.47 22.28 16.91
N PHE A 324 26.33 22.91 17.24
CA PHE A 324 26.36 24.25 17.83
C PHE A 324 25.93 24.14 19.29
N GLY A 325 26.89 23.74 20.12
CA GLY A 325 26.88 23.93 21.56
C GLY A 325 28.02 24.85 21.93
N ALA A 326 27.72 26.15 21.95
CA ALA A 326 28.24 27.19 22.84
C ALA A 326 29.76 27.30 23.12
N THR A 327 30.25 28.53 22.95
CA THR A 327 31.34 29.21 23.70
C THR A 327 32.76 28.66 23.47
N SER A 328 33.81 29.46 23.28
CA SER A 328 34.06 30.89 23.46
C SER A 328 35.30 31.27 22.65
#